data_AF-A0A1A8DJX0-F1
#
_entry.id   AF-A0A1A8DJX0-F1
#
_cell.length_a   1.000
_cell.length_b   1.000
_cell.length_c   1.000
_cell.angle_alpha   90.00
_cell.angle_beta   90.00
_cell.angle_gamma   90.00
#
_symmetry.space_group_name_H-M   'P 1'
#
loop_
_entity.id
_entity.type
_entity.pdbx_description
1 polymer ?
#
loop_
_entity_poly.entity_id
_entity_poly.type
_entity_poly.pdbx_seq_one_letter_code
_entity_poly.pdbx_strand_id
1 'polypeptide(L)'
;KHAKGVGNPQQYHPIPLTGRIQIMSNGSLLIRHVLEDDRGYYLCQASNGVGSDISKSMILTVKIPAMITSHPNTTMARKGQTKELNCTARGEQPIIIRWERGDTVIDAERNPRYSITINKKGDEVISTLKLNPAERG
;
A
#
# COMPACT_ATOMS: atom_id res chain seq x y z
N LYS A 1 -9.54 24.73 -16.95
CA LYS A 1 -8.44 23.91 -17.52
C LYS A 1 -7.91 22.98 -16.43
N HIS A 2 -7.53 21.74 -16.78
CA HIS A 2 -7.00 20.76 -15.82
C HIS A 2 -5.59 20.33 -16.22
N ALA A 3 -4.67 20.31 -15.26
CA ALA A 3 -3.28 19.96 -15.51
C ALA A 3 -2.69 19.15 -14.34
N LYS A 4 -1.71 18.30 -14.62
CA LYS A 4 -0.97 17.49 -13.63
C LYS A 4 0.49 17.94 -13.56
N GLY A 5 1.06 17.98 -12.35
CA GLY A 5 2.44 18.42 -12.12
C GLY A 5 3.03 17.95 -10.79
N VAL A 6 4.24 18.44 -10.48
CA VAL A 6 5.05 18.05 -9.29
C VAL A 6 4.94 19.08 -8.15
N GLY A 7 3.92 19.95 -8.18
CA GLY A 7 3.66 20.95 -7.12
C GLY A 7 4.29 22.32 -7.36
N ASN A 8 4.96 22.54 -8.49
CA ASN A 8 5.42 23.85 -8.95
C ASN A 8 4.44 24.42 -10.01
N PRO A 9 3.96 25.68 -9.87
CA PRO A 9 3.10 26.37 -10.85
C PRO A 9 3.58 26.33 -12.30
N GLN A 10 4.89 26.23 -12.55
CA GLN A 10 5.49 26.21 -13.89
C GLN A 10 5.62 24.80 -14.50
N GLN A 11 5.22 23.73 -13.79
CA GLN A 11 5.43 22.33 -14.22
C GLN A 11 4.12 21.55 -14.42
N TYR A 12 3.03 22.26 -14.70
CA TYR A 12 1.73 21.66 -14.96
C TYR A 12 1.53 21.38 -16.45
N HIS A 13 1.23 20.13 -16.79
CA HIS A 13 0.94 19.69 -18.15
C HIS A 13 -0.54 19.36 -18.30
N PRO A 14 -1.18 19.68 -19.45
CA PRO A 14 -2.58 19.30 -19.69
C PRO A 14 -2.79 17.80 -19.47
N ILE A 15 -3.89 17.43 -18.81
CA ILE A 15 -4.20 16.03 -18.55
C ILE A 15 -4.76 15.40 -19.84
N PRO A 16 -4.14 14.34 -20.39
CA PRO A 16 -4.70 13.64 -21.54
C PRO A 16 -6.02 12.96 -21.16
N LEU A 17 -7.10 13.34 -21.85
CA LEU A 17 -8.41 12.70 -21.65
C LEU A 17 -8.44 11.34 -22.34
N THR A 18 -8.98 10.34 -21.64
CA THR A 18 -9.05 8.95 -22.10
C THR A 18 -10.38 8.34 -21.66
N GLY A 19 -10.67 7.09 -22.05
CA GLY A 19 -11.81 6.36 -21.50
C GLY A 19 -11.78 6.26 -19.96
N ARG A 20 -10.58 6.28 -19.37
CA ARG A 20 -10.34 6.22 -17.93
C ARG A 20 -10.42 7.59 -17.24
N ILE A 21 -9.91 8.63 -17.90
CA ILE A 21 -9.79 10.00 -17.37
C ILE A 21 -10.71 10.93 -18.14
N GLN A 22 -11.77 11.44 -17.50
CA GLN A 22 -12.82 12.22 -18.14
C GLN A 22 -13.09 13.51 -17.36
N ILE A 23 -13.55 14.56 -18.06
CA ILE A 23 -14.13 15.75 -17.42
C ILE A 23 -15.65 15.60 -17.43
N MET A 24 -16.26 15.70 -16.26
CA MET A 24 -17.71 15.65 -16.09
C MET A 24 -18.36 16.98 -16.48
N SER A 25 -19.67 16.97 -16.70
CA SER A 25 -20.45 18.17 -17.06
C SER A 25 -20.38 19.28 -16.01
N ASN A 26 -20.20 18.93 -14.74
CA ASN A 26 -19.99 19.88 -13.63
C ASN A 26 -18.53 20.39 -13.51
N GLY A 27 -17.65 20.04 -14.46
CA GLY A 27 -16.24 20.41 -14.46
C GLY A 27 -15.34 19.55 -13.57
N SER A 28 -15.85 18.50 -12.93
CA SER A 28 -15.03 17.60 -12.10
C SER A 28 -14.18 16.66 -12.97
N LEU A 29 -12.96 16.36 -12.53
CA LEU A 29 -12.10 15.34 -13.11
C LEU A 29 -12.47 13.96 -12.53
N LEU A 30 -12.90 13.04 -13.40
CA LEU A 30 -13.16 11.65 -13.06
C LEU A 30 -11.98 10.78 -13.53
N ILE A 31 -11.39 10.03 -12.60
CA ILE A 31 -10.36 9.01 -12.89
C ILE A 31 -10.92 7.65 -12.47
N ARG A 32 -11.21 6.78 -13.44
CA ARG A 32 -11.61 5.39 -13.21
C ARG A 32 -10.38 4.53 -12.97
N HIS A 33 -10.49 3.44 -12.20
CA HIS A 33 -9.38 2.50 -11.93
C HIS A 33 -8.06 3.24 -11.60
N VAL A 34 -8.03 3.89 -10.44
CA VAL A 34 -6.87 4.68 -10.00
C VAL A 34 -5.63 3.79 -9.91
N LEU A 35 -4.54 4.24 -10.52
CA LEU A 35 -3.23 3.61 -10.51
C LEU A 35 -2.28 4.40 -9.60
N GLU A 36 -1.20 3.77 -9.13
CA GLU A 36 -0.18 4.48 -8.33
C GLU A 36 0.37 5.72 -9.05
N ASP A 37 0.61 5.60 -10.37
CA ASP A 37 1.09 6.67 -11.21
C ASP A 37 0.14 7.86 -11.31
N ASP A 38 -1.14 7.72 -10.93
CA ASP A 38 -2.06 8.85 -10.87
C ASP A 38 -1.74 9.82 -9.72
N ARG A 39 -0.93 9.40 -8.74
CA ARG A 39 -0.43 10.25 -7.65
C ARG A 39 0.20 11.52 -8.21
N GLY A 40 -0.06 12.65 -7.55
CA GLY A 40 0.58 13.92 -7.89
C GLY A 40 -0.31 15.13 -7.68
N TYR A 41 0.18 16.30 -8.13
CA TYR A 41 -0.57 17.54 -8.01
C TYR A 41 -1.47 17.74 -9.22
N TYR A 42 -2.71 18.16 -8.96
CA TYR A 42 -3.70 18.51 -9.95
C TYR A 42 -4.08 19.98 -9.79
N LEU A 43 -4.17 20.70 -10.91
CA LEU A 43 -4.55 22.11 -10.94
C LEU A 43 -5.93 22.24 -11.58
N CYS A 44 -6.84 22.94 -10.89
CA CYS A 44 -8.09 23.42 -11.45
C CYS A 44 -7.99 24.93 -11.67
N GLN A 45 -8.17 25.36 -12.93
CA GLN A 45 -8.18 26.77 -13.32
C GLN A 45 -9.54 27.16 -13.90
N ALA A 46 -10.11 28.25 -13.38
CA ALA A 46 -11.35 28.84 -13.83
C ALA A 46 -11.12 30.25 -14.39
N SER A 47 -11.82 30.57 -15.47
CA SER A 47 -11.78 31.85 -16.17
C SER A 47 -13.18 32.21 -16.64
N ASN A 48 -13.58 33.46 -16.46
CA ASN A 48 -14.80 34.03 -17.03
C ASN A 48 -14.47 35.06 -18.14
N GLY A 49 -13.21 35.12 -18.59
CA GLY A 49 -12.75 36.06 -19.61
C GLY A 49 -12.60 37.51 -19.13
N VAL A 50 -12.82 37.79 -17.83
CA VAL A 50 -12.69 39.11 -17.24
C VAL A 50 -11.64 39.07 -16.14
N GLY A 51 -10.53 39.77 -16.34
CA GLY A 51 -9.41 39.79 -15.40
C GLY A 51 -8.57 38.51 -15.44
N SER A 52 -7.85 38.27 -14.36
CA SER A 52 -6.92 37.13 -14.25
C SER A 52 -7.64 35.83 -13.90
N ASP A 53 -7.24 34.74 -14.53
CA ASP A 53 -7.70 33.40 -14.19
C ASP A 53 -7.40 33.06 -12.72
N ILE A 54 -8.33 32.38 -12.06
CA ILE A 54 -8.13 31.84 -10.71
C ILE A 54 -7.76 30.36 -10.80
N SER A 55 -6.85 29.91 -9.93
CA SER A 55 -6.45 28.51 -9.90
C SER A 55 -6.25 27.98 -8.48
N LYS A 56 -6.58 26.71 -8.27
CA LYS A 56 -6.27 25.98 -7.02
C LYS A 56 -5.60 24.65 -7.34
N SER A 57 -4.53 24.35 -6.60
CA SER A 57 -3.85 23.06 -6.63
C SER A 57 -4.41 22.13 -5.56
N MET A 58 -4.44 20.84 -5.87
CA MET A 58 -4.72 19.75 -4.93
C MET A 58 -3.67 18.65 -5.11
N ILE A 59 -3.46 17.83 -4.08
CA ILE A 59 -2.64 16.63 -4.17
C ILE A 59 -3.52 15.38 -4.13
N LEU A 60 -3.37 14.51 -5.12
CA LEU A 60 -3.95 13.17 -5.10
C LEU A 60 -2.94 12.20 -4.51
N THR A 61 -3.26 11.66 -3.34
CA THR A 61 -2.52 10.55 -2.74
C THR A 61 -3.24 9.25 -3.06
N VAL A 62 -2.53 8.32 -3.70
CA VAL A 62 -3.03 6.97 -3.98
C VAL A 62 -2.56 6.04 -2.86
N LYS A 63 -3.53 5.45 -2.15
CA LYS A 63 -3.30 4.51 -1.05
C LYS A 63 -3.22 3.08 -1.58
N ILE A 64 -2.19 2.35 -1.18
CA ILE A 64 -1.97 0.97 -1.60
C ILE A 64 -2.29 0.06 -0.42
N PRO A 65 -3.30 -0.83 -0.51
CA PRO A 65 -3.63 -1.72 0.58
C PRO A 65 -2.49 -2.71 0.84
N ALA A 66 -2.39 -3.22 2.07
CA ALA A 66 -1.45 -4.27 2.39
C ALA A 66 -1.79 -5.54 1.61
N MET A 67 -0.81 -6.10 0.89
CA MET A 67 -0.94 -7.33 0.13
C MET A 67 0.18 -8.28 0.48
N ILE A 68 -0.16 -9.56 0.69
CA ILE A 68 0.84 -10.62 0.84
C ILE A 68 1.45 -10.90 -0.54
N THR A 69 2.76 -10.73 -0.66
CA THR A 69 3.50 -10.92 -1.92
C THR A 69 4.33 -12.19 -1.92
N SER A 70 4.65 -12.74 -0.75
CA SER A 70 5.38 -14.02 -0.63
C SER A 70 5.00 -14.75 0.64
N HIS A 71 4.75 -16.05 0.51
CA HIS A 71 4.47 -16.97 1.60
C HIS A 71 4.81 -18.42 1.18
N PRO A 72 5.11 -19.33 2.11
CA PRO A 72 5.24 -20.74 1.78
C PRO A 72 3.87 -21.40 1.58
N ASN A 73 3.68 -22.11 0.46
CA ASN A 73 2.41 -22.81 0.17
C ASN A 73 2.18 -24.02 1.11
N THR A 74 3.20 -24.88 1.24
CA THR A 74 3.17 -26.04 2.13
C THR A 74 4.58 -26.34 2.57
N THR A 75 4.78 -26.62 3.85
CA THR A 75 6.10 -26.97 4.38
C THR A 75 6.01 -28.18 5.29
N MET A 76 7.11 -28.95 5.34
CA MET A 76 7.27 -30.04 6.28
C MET A 76 8.30 -29.66 7.35
N ALA A 77 8.12 -30.22 8.54
CA ALA A 77 9.05 -30.12 9.66
C ALA A 77 9.23 -31.52 10.27
N ARG A 78 10.45 -31.83 10.73
CA ARG A 78 10.72 -33.06 11.47
C ARG A 78 10.46 -32.83 12.96
N LYS A 79 9.94 -33.86 13.64
CA LYS A 79 9.72 -33.81 15.09
C LYS A 79 11.03 -33.45 15.80
N GLY A 80 10.96 -32.51 16.75
CA GLY A 80 12.11 -32.04 17.53
C GLY A 80 13.01 -31.04 16.82
N GLN A 81 12.73 -30.68 15.55
CA GLN A 81 13.45 -29.64 14.85
C GLN A 81 12.68 -28.32 14.85
N THR A 82 13.43 -27.23 14.73
CA THR A 82 12.92 -25.89 14.52
C THR A 82 12.38 -25.74 13.10
N LYS A 83 11.30 -24.98 12.92
CA LYS A 83 10.78 -24.60 11.61
C LYS A 83 10.51 -23.10 11.55
N GLU A 84 10.79 -22.48 10.41
CA GLU A 84 10.46 -21.08 10.14
C GLU A 84 9.49 -20.98 8.97
N LEU A 85 8.55 -20.05 9.09
CA LEU A 85 7.58 -19.65 8.06
C LEU A 85 7.73 -18.15 7.85
N ASN A 86 7.86 -17.72 6.59
CA ASN A 86 8.02 -16.31 6.25
C ASN A 86 6.75 -15.81 5.57
N CYS A 87 6.32 -14.60 5.91
CA CYS A 87 5.25 -13.88 5.24
C CYS A 87 5.75 -12.49 4.89
N THR A 88 5.76 -12.16 3.60
CA THR A 88 6.13 -10.83 3.12
C THR A 88 4.88 -10.11 2.66
N ALA A 89 4.69 -8.90 3.16
CA ALA A 89 3.63 -8.00 2.72
C ALA A 89 4.20 -6.68 2.21
N ARG A 90 3.52 -6.08 1.24
CA ARG A 90 3.79 -4.74 0.69
C ARG A 90 2.56 -3.87 0.76
N GLY A 91 2.74 -2.55 0.77
CA GLY A 91 1.66 -1.58 0.79
C GLY A 91 2.01 -0.32 1.58
N GLU A 92 1.02 0.52 1.82
CA GLU A 92 1.19 1.74 2.61
C GLU A 92 1.33 1.40 4.10
N GLN A 93 2.31 2.02 4.76
CA GLN A 93 2.52 1.84 6.20
C GLN A 93 1.42 2.55 7.01
N PRO A 94 1.05 2.04 8.19
CA PRO A 94 1.62 0.86 8.86
C PRO A 94 1.05 -0.47 8.36
N ILE A 95 1.93 -1.46 8.14
CA ILE A 95 1.55 -2.85 7.85
C ILE A 95 1.72 -3.70 9.09
N ILE A 96 0.69 -4.46 9.45
CA ILE A 96 0.69 -5.39 10.60
C ILE A 96 0.45 -6.80 10.06
N ILE A 97 1.36 -7.73 10.38
CA ILE A 97 1.22 -9.16 10.05
C ILE A 97 0.93 -9.91 11.35
N ARG A 98 -0.14 -10.71 11.34
CA ARG A 98 -0.55 -11.58 12.45
C ARG A 98 -0.47 -13.04 12.01
N TRP A 99 0.01 -13.90 12.89
CA TRP A 99 0.06 -15.34 12.67
C TRP A 99 -1.05 -16.05 13.43
N GLU A 100 -1.68 -17.01 12.77
CA GLU A 100 -2.77 -17.81 13.31
C GLU A 100 -2.53 -19.29 13.03
N ARG A 101 -3.02 -20.14 13.93
CA ARG A 101 -3.05 -21.59 13.76
C ARG A 101 -4.49 -22.07 13.85
N GLY A 102 -5.08 -22.42 12.71
CA GLY A 102 -6.54 -22.51 12.61
C GLY A 102 -7.13 -21.12 12.86
N ASP A 103 -8.14 -21.03 13.73
CA ASP A 103 -8.81 -19.76 14.07
C ASP A 103 -8.25 -19.10 15.34
N THR A 104 -7.09 -19.55 15.82
CA THR A 104 -6.48 -19.01 17.05
C THR A 104 -5.21 -18.22 16.74
N VAL A 105 -5.18 -16.98 17.24
CA VAL A 105 -4.01 -16.11 17.17
C VAL A 105 -2.84 -16.72 17.94
N ILE A 106 -1.67 -16.71 17.31
CA ILE A 106 -0.42 -17.07 17.99
C ILE A 106 0.04 -15.86 18.80
N ASP A 107 -0.09 -15.97 20.12
CA ASP A 107 0.53 -15.06 21.08
C ASP A 107 1.90 -15.64 21.49
N ALA A 108 2.96 -15.10 20.89
CA ALA A 108 4.33 -15.54 21.14
C ALA A 108 4.82 -15.21 22.57
N GLU A 109 4.21 -14.22 23.23
CA GLU A 109 4.57 -13.85 24.61
C GLU A 109 4.03 -14.86 25.62
N ARG A 110 2.88 -15.48 25.32
CA ARG A 110 2.26 -16.50 26.18
C ARG A 110 2.72 -17.92 25.89
N ASN A 111 3.38 -18.15 24.76
CA ASN A 111 3.75 -19.50 24.35
C ASN A 111 5.16 -19.53 23.74
N PRO A 112 6.18 -19.99 24.51
CA PRO A 112 7.59 -20.00 24.08
C PRO A 112 7.87 -20.97 22.92
N ARG A 113 6.88 -21.80 22.56
CA ARG A 113 6.90 -22.61 21.33
C ARG A 113 7.06 -21.74 20.09
N TYR A 114 6.58 -20.50 20.12
CA TYR A 114 6.58 -19.58 18.99
C TYR A 114 7.48 -18.39 19.24
N SER A 115 8.13 -17.90 18.19
CA SER A 115 8.80 -16.60 18.19
C SER A 115 8.47 -15.90 16.89
N ILE A 116 8.09 -14.63 16.96
CA ILE A 116 7.73 -13.83 15.78
C ILE A 116 8.73 -12.70 15.66
N THR A 117 9.37 -12.57 14.51
CA THR A 117 10.23 -11.43 14.19
C THR A 117 9.63 -10.64 13.04
N ILE A 118 9.86 -9.32 13.05
CA ILE A 118 9.41 -8.39 12.00
C ILE A 118 10.64 -7.65 11.49
N ASN A 119 10.82 -7.65 10.17
CA ASN A 119 11.85 -6.90 9.49
C ASN A 119 11.21 -5.99 8.43
N LYS A 120 11.55 -4.70 8.44
CA LYS A 120 11.03 -3.71 7.49
C LYS A 120 12.13 -3.34 6.50
N LYS A 121 11.86 -3.47 5.21
CA LYS A 121 12.81 -3.16 4.13
C LYS A 121 12.10 -2.35 3.05
N GLY A 122 12.27 -1.02 3.08
CA GLY A 122 11.59 -0.14 2.13
C GLY A 122 10.07 -0.19 2.29
N ASP A 123 9.36 -0.55 1.22
CA ASP A 123 7.91 -0.77 1.16
C ASP A 123 7.49 -2.18 1.63
N GLU A 124 8.46 -3.07 1.91
CA GLU A 124 8.21 -4.44 2.37
C GLU A 124 8.23 -4.58 3.89
N VAL A 125 7.33 -5.40 4.42
CA VAL A 125 7.37 -5.93 5.78
C VAL A 125 7.45 -7.45 5.70
N ILE A 126 8.51 -8.02 6.27
CA ILE A 126 8.74 -9.46 6.34
C ILE A 126 8.51 -9.88 7.79
N SER A 127 7.58 -10.80 8.01
CA SER A 127 7.37 -11.46 9.29
C SER A 127 7.84 -12.91 9.23
N THR A 128 8.60 -13.34 10.23
CA THR A 128 9.03 -14.73 10.37
C THR A 128 8.40 -15.32 11.63
N LEU A 129 7.58 -16.35 11.47
CA LEU A 129 7.14 -17.22 12.56
C LEU A 129 8.09 -18.39 12.69
N LYS A 130 8.77 -18.46 13.83
CA LYS A 130 9.62 -19.58 14.23
C LYS A 130 8.88 -20.48 15.21
N LEU A 131 8.85 -21.77 14.89
CA LEU A 131 8.37 -22.84 15.75
C LEU A 131 9.59 -23.52 16.37
N ASN A 132 9.80 -23.32 17.66
CA ASN A 132 10.87 -23.94 18.41
C ASN A 132 10.55 -25.42 18.69
N PRO A 133 11.54 -26.30 18.96
CA PRO A 133 11.28 -27.65 19.43
C PRO A 133 10.44 -27.63 20.71
N ALA A 134 9.67 -28.69 20.98
CA ALA A 134 9.02 -28.81 22.27
C ALA A 134 10.14 -29.19 23.23
N GLU A 135 10.30 -28.44 24.32
CA GLU A 135 11.19 -28.89 25.39
C GLU A 135 10.74 -30.29 25.81
N ARG A 136 11.69 -31.22 25.86
CA ARG A 136 11.42 -32.56 26.39
C ARG A 136 11.07 -32.38 27.86
N GLY A 137 9.78 -32.50 28.18
CA GLY A 137 9.33 -32.86 29.53
C GLY A 137 9.68 -34.31 29.84
#